data_AF-A0A1E3J1Q5-F1
#
_entry.id   AF-A0A1E3J1Q5-F1
#
_cell.length_a   1.000
_cell.length_b   1.000
_cell.length_c   1.000
_cell.angle_alpha   90.00
_cell.angle_beta   90.00
_cell.angle_gamma   90.00
#
_symmetry.space_group_name_H-M   'P 1'
#
loop_
_entity.id
_entity.type
_entity.pdbx_description
1 polymer ?
#
loop_
_entity_poly.entity_id
_entity_poly.type
_entity_poly.pdbx_seq_one_letter_code
_entity_poly.pdbx_strand_id
1 'polypeptide(L)'
;MYRKLKIAGLILAMFLFVSYHRLRCSISEPSEPPQRRDVKLDFKTAEVWVFEESVHDEVNGAIAVGLQAAKVMPTFACHFRHEFSNILSSIVKEEPTVVRPNGPDFHKALAEDSIDNVILTTCLSSLQRHKTAIYASTAHVVCLIHHSSPHVYHELKPLMEPLAEQGRLSIVVLGEHVRERIQGDLNIWTENMESTVWESVPVEVMLPIFDYPSSSDRPEPAIFPSRAIVQGNIEPGRRNYEKLLSDLRNSFLKSPAMWGWYGLEGSPLRPLLDSSPFTLHLVGQINQQHPVVIPVELRDVVQIHYDLPYPEFYQLISEAASLTTLLTTGKH
;
A
#
# COMPACT_ATOMS: atom_id res chain seq x y z
N MET A 1 -57.43 -6.74 6.07
CA MET A 1 -56.18 -7.54 6.21
C MET A 1 -55.67 -8.19 4.91
N TYR A 2 -56.43 -8.21 3.80
CA TYR A 2 -56.04 -8.91 2.55
C TYR A 2 -55.30 -8.05 1.49
N ARG A 3 -55.02 -6.76 1.73
CA ARG A 3 -54.32 -5.88 0.79
C ARG A 3 -52.81 -5.75 1.03
N LYS A 4 -52.31 -6.08 2.24
CA LYS A 4 -50.87 -6.00 2.56
C LYS A 4 -50.07 -7.25 2.16
N LEU A 5 -50.72 -8.39 1.90
CA LEU A 5 -50.04 -9.61 1.43
C LEU A 5 -49.73 -9.63 -0.08
N LYS A 6 -50.41 -8.82 -0.91
CA LYS A 6 -50.17 -8.78 -2.37
C LYS A 6 -48.92 -7.97 -2.77
N ILE A 7 -48.44 -7.08 -1.90
CA ILE A 7 -47.25 -6.25 -2.17
C ILE A 7 -45.95 -7.01 -1.83
N ALA A 8 -45.97 -7.86 -0.79
CA ALA A 8 -44.83 -8.71 -0.44
C ALA A 8 -44.53 -9.78 -1.49
N GLY A 9 -45.56 -10.34 -2.15
CA GLY A 9 -45.39 -11.31 -3.24
C GLY A 9 -44.82 -10.72 -4.54
N LEU A 10 -45.09 -9.43 -4.82
CA LEU A 10 -44.59 -8.77 -6.04
C LEU A 10 -43.11 -8.36 -5.94
N ILE A 11 -42.64 -8.04 -4.72
CA ILE A 11 -41.25 -7.68 -4.45
C ILE A 11 -40.35 -8.93 -4.47
N LEU A 12 -40.82 -10.08 -3.95
CA LEU A 12 -40.08 -11.34 -4.01
C LEU A 12 -39.96 -11.88 -5.45
N ALA A 13 -40.98 -11.67 -6.30
CA ALA A 13 -40.94 -12.06 -7.70
C ALA A 13 -39.98 -11.19 -8.55
N MET A 14 -39.82 -9.89 -8.25
CA MET A 14 -38.83 -9.05 -8.92
C MET A 14 -37.38 -9.40 -8.54
N PHE A 15 -37.12 -9.78 -7.28
CA PHE A 15 -35.78 -10.23 -6.87
C PHE A 15 -35.38 -11.57 -7.51
N LEU A 16 -36.34 -12.47 -7.74
CA LEU A 16 -36.07 -13.74 -8.43
C LEU A 16 -35.93 -13.56 -9.96
N PHE A 17 -36.65 -12.62 -10.59
CA PHE A 17 -36.52 -12.37 -12.03
C PHE A 17 -35.24 -11.60 -12.41
N VAL A 18 -34.77 -10.69 -11.55
CA VAL A 18 -33.47 -10.00 -11.73
C VAL A 18 -32.29 -10.95 -11.47
N SER A 19 -32.46 -11.93 -10.57
CA SER A 19 -31.47 -12.99 -10.35
C SER A 19 -31.41 -14.00 -11.50
N TYR A 20 -32.56 -14.30 -12.14
CA TYR A 20 -32.62 -15.24 -13.27
C TYR A 20 -32.11 -14.64 -14.60
N HIS A 21 -32.27 -13.33 -14.83
CA HIS A 21 -31.76 -12.68 -16.04
C HIS A 21 -30.28 -12.30 -16.00
N ARG A 22 -29.65 -12.24 -14.83
CA ARG A 22 -28.17 -12.12 -14.72
C ARG A 22 -27.41 -13.42 -14.99
N LEU A 23 -28.11 -14.55 -15.13
CA LEU A 23 -27.53 -15.87 -15.37
C LEU A 23 -27.47 -16.29 -16.86
N ARG A 24 -27.80 -15.41 -17.81
CA ARG A 24 -27.90 -15.79 -19.24
C ARG A 24 -27.36 -14.80 -20.29
N CYS A 25 -26.41 -13.94 -19.92
CA CYS A 25 -25.62 -13.21 -20.91
C CYS A 25 -24.18 -13.74 -20.95
N SER A 26 -23.86 -14.39 -22.07
CA SER A 26 -22.53 -14.75 -22.56
C SER A 26 -21.69 -15.68 -21.67
N ILE A 27 -21.95 -16.99 -21.82
CA ILE A 27 -20.89 -17.99 -21.72
C ILE A 27 -20.00 -17.76 -22.95
N SER A 28 -19.05 -16.83 -22.83
CA SER A 28 -17.74 -17.08 -23.39
C SER A 28 -17.05 -18.00 -22.39
N GLU A 29 -16.36 -19.02 -22.88
CA GLU A 29 -15.51 -19.87 -22.04
C GLU A 29 -14.70 -18.97 -21.10
N PRO A 30 -14.55 -19.33 -19.81
CA PRO A 30 -13.63 -18.61 -18.96
C PRO A 30 -12.27 -18.68 -19.66
N SER A 31 -11.85 -17.55 -20.24
CA SER A 31 -10.42 -17.34 -20.48
C SER A 31 -9.77 -17.69 -19.15
N GLU A 32 -8.76 -18.56 -19.22
CA GLU A 32 -8.00 -18.94 -18.04
C GLU A 32 -7.77 -17.66 -17.22
N PRO A 33 -8.05 -17.68 -15.90
CA PRO A 33 -7.69 -16.53 -15.06
C PRO A 33 -6.25 -16.21 -15.44
N PRO A 34 -5.92 -14.94 -15.78
CA PRO A 34 -4.61 -14.61 -16.31
C PRO A 34 -3.62 -15.29 -15.40
N GLN A 35 -2.92 -16.30 -15.92
CA GLN A 35 -1.95 -17.03 -15.14
C GLN A 35 -1.09 -15.91 -14.56
N ARG A 36 -1.07 -15.81 -13.23
CA ARG A 36 -0.03 -15.04 -12.53
C ARG A 36 1.25 -15.67 -13.04
N ARG A 37 1.80 -15.10 -14.11
CA ARG A 37 3.18 -15.30 -14.47
C ARG A 37 3.87 -14.58 -13.34
N ASP A 38 4.22 -15.33 -12.31
CA ASP A 38 5.25 -14.93 -11.38
C ASP A 38 6.48 -14.74 -12.26
N VAL A 39 6.64 -13.55 -12.83
CA VAL A 39 7.93 -13.14 -13.35
C VAL A 39 8.75 -12.90 -12.09
N LYS A 40 9.40 -13.97 -11.66
CA LYS A 40 10.46 -13.89 -10.67
C LYS A 40 11.48 -12.92 -11.24
N LEU A 41 11.63 -11.76 -10.61
CA LEU A 41 12.89 -11.03 -10.68
C LEU A 41 13.97 -12.07 -10.35
N ASP A 42 14.70 -12.50 -11.38
CA ASP A 42 15.62 -13.64 -11.28
C ASP A 42 16.90 -13.16 -10.62
N PHE A 43 16.85 -12.96 -9.29
CA PHE A 43 17.99 -12.54 -8.48
C PHE A 43 19.00 -13.68 -8.27
N LYS A 44 19.15 -14.58 -9.24
CA LYS A 44 20.16 -15.64 -9.18
C LYS A 44 21.53 -14.97 -9.09
N THR A 45 22.11 -15.04 -7.89
CA THR A 45 23.53 -14.77 -7.58
C THR A 45 24.01 -13.32 -7.60
N ALA A 46 23.10 -12.34 -7.53
CA ALA A 46 23.40 -10.93 -7.77
C ALA A 46 23.70 -10.10 -6.51
N GLU A 47 24.77 -9.29 -6.51
CA GLU A 47 24.95 -8.19 -5.56
C GLU A 47 23.82 -7.17 -5.78
N VAL A 48 22.94 -7.01 -4.77
CA VAL A 48 21.77 -6.12 -4.85
C VAL A 48 21.96 -4.92 -3.94
N TRP A 49 21.86 -3.73 -4.54
CA TRP A 49 21.87 -2.47 -3.81
C TRP A 49 20.50 -1.82 -3.83
N VAL A 50 20.01 -1.43 -2.65
CA VAL A 50 18.74 -0.71 -2.50
C VAL A 50 19.05 0.74 -2.15
N PHE A 51 18.57 1.66 -2.95
CA PHE A 51 18.87 3.08 -2.83
C PHE A 51 17.60 3.87 -2.50
N GLU A 52 17.60 4.51 -1.32
CA GLU A 52 16.54 5.42 -0.85
C GLU A 52 17.18 6.60 -0.13
N GLU A 53 16.72 7.81 -0.42
CA GLU A 53 17.33 9.00 0.16
C GLU A 53 16.60 9.53 1.38
N SER A 54 15.28 9.39 1.46
CA SER A 54 14.58 10.10 2.53
C SER A 54 13.16 9.72 2.88
N VAL A 55 12.41 8.87 2.14
CA VAL A 55 10.93 8.88 2.33
C VAL A 55 10.27 7.54 2.65
N HIS A 56 10.81 6.40 2.23
CA HIS A 56 10.04 5.14 2.20
C HIS A 56 10.67 4.00 3.02
N ASP A 57 10.81 4.20 4.33
CA ASP A 57 11.37 3.18 5.22
C ASP A 57 10.53 1.89 5.21
N GLU A 58 9.21 2.00 5.15
CA GLU A 58 8.27 0.88 5.07
C GLU A 58 8.47 0.04 3.80
N VAL A 59 8.76 0.70 2.67
CA VAL A 59 9.05 0.02 1.40
C VAL A 59 10.40 -0.70 1.49
N ASN A 60 11.41 -0.06 2.09
CA ASN A 60 12.71 -0.67 2.32
C ASN A 60 12.63 -1.91 3.21
N GLY A 61 11.81 -1.88 4.27
CA GLY A 61 11.57 -3.04 5.14
C GLY A 61 10.97 -4.22 4.36
N ALA A 62 9.97 -3.96 3.53
CA ALA A 62 9.37 -5.01 2.69
C ALA A 62 10.36 -5.56 1.64
N ILE A 63 11.18 -4.69 1.03
CA ILE A 63 12.25 -5.11 0.11
C ILE A 63 13.26 -6.00 0.84
N ALA A 64 13.69 -5.64 2.05
CA ALA A 64 14.65 -6.42 2.82
C ALA A 64 14.11 -7.84 3.11
N VAL A 65 12.86 -7.93 3.57
CA VAL A 65 12.19 -9.21 3.84
C VAL A 65 12.06 -10.04 2.55
N GLY A 66 11.63 -9.43 1.45
CA GLY A 66 11.49 -10.09 0.16
C GLY A 66 12.81 -10.64 -0.39
N LEU A 67 13.88 -9.85 -0.32
CA LEU A 67 15.22 -10.26 -0.78
C LEU A 67 15.78 -11.38 0.09
N GLN A 68 15.65 -11.31 1.41
CA GLN A 68 16.12 -12.40 2.28
C GLN A 68 15.31 -13.68 2.11
N ALA A 69 14.00 -13.59 1.86
CA ALA A 69 13.20 -14.76 1.47
C ALA A 69 13.71 -15.39 0.17
N ALA A 70 14.24 -14.59 -0.76
CA ALA A 70 14.93 -15.04 -1.96
C ALA A 70 16.41 -15.43 -1.75
N LYS A 71 16.90 -15.42 -0.50
CA LYS A 71 18.30 -15.68 -0.13
C LYS A 71 19.31 -14.69 -0.72
N VAL A 72 18.88 -13.44 -0.89
CA VAL A 72 19.70 -12.32 -1.34
C VAL A 72 19.94 -11.40 -0.15
N MET A 73 21.20 -11.05 0.10
CA MET A 73 21.56 -10.08 1.13
C MET A 73 21.75 -8.70 0.49
N PRO A 74 20.85 -7.73 0.72
CA PRO A 74 21.00 -6.41 0.13
C PRO A 74 22.02 -5.55 0.86
N THR A 75 22.65 -4.64 0.12
CA THR A 75 23.29 -3.44 0.65
C THR A 75 22.33 -2.25 0.50
N PHE A 76 21.97 -1.62 1.61
CA PHE A 76 21.15 -0.41 1.61
C PHE A 76 22.03 0.83 1.58
N ALA A 77 21.95 1.58 0.47
CA ALA A 77 22.48 2.94 0.38
C ALA A 77 21.38 3.91 0.79
N CYS A 78 21.17 4.08 2.11
CA CYS A 78 20.08 4.90 2.64
C CYS A 78 20.37 5.47 4.04
N HIS A 79 19.46 6.33 4.52
CA HIS A 79 19.42 6.75 5.92
C HIS A 79 18.06 6.38 6.51
N PHE A 80 18.03 5.30 7.29
CA PHE A 80 16.82 4.90 8.02
C PHE A 80 16.44 5.97 9.03
N ARG A 81 15.22 6.49 8.93
CA ARG A 81 14.70 7.54 9.81
C ARG A 81 13.97 6.92 10.99
N HIS A 82 13.69 7.75 12.01
CA HIS A 82 12.77 7.40 13.10
C HIS A 82 13.08 6.05 13.76
N GLU A 83 14.36 5.71 13.94
CA GLU A 83 14.79 4.44 14.53
C GLU A 83 14.31 3.19 13.74
N PHE A 84 14.04 3.33 12.44
CA PHE A 84 13.58 2.21 11.62
C PHE A 84 14.61 1.07 11.53
N SER A 85 15.88 1.33 11.82
CA SER A 85 16.88 0.27 12.04
C SER A 85 16.43 -0.78 13.07
N ASN A 86 15.76 -0.35 14.15
CA ASN A 86 15.27 -1.24 15.21
C ASN A 86 14.08 -2.07 14.72
N ILE A 87 13.26 -1.52 13.83
CA ILE A 87 12.18 -2.25 13.17
C ILE A 87 12.77 -3.25 12.20
N LEU A 88 13.72 -2.81 11.37
CA LEU A 88 14.39 -3.64 10.38
C LEU A 88 15.01 -4.88 11.05
N SER A 89 15.79 -4.70 12.12
CA SER A 89 16.41 -5.79 12.88
C SER A 89 15.39 -6.78 13.48
N SER A 90 14.14 -6.36 13.67
CA SER A 90 13.07 -7.21 14.18
C SER A 90 12.35 -8.02 13.10
N ILE A 91 12.38 -7.57 11.84
CA ILE A 91 11.65 -8.19 10.72
C ILE A 91 12.54 -9.01 9.78
N VAL A 92 13.86 -8.79 9.81
CA VAL A 92 14.83 -9.54 9.01
C VAL A 92 15.55 -10.60 9.84
N LYS A 93 16.07 -11.64 9.19
CA LYS A 93 16.83 -12.70 9.87
C LYS A 93 18.28 -12.31 10.13
N GLU A 94 18.85 -11.57 9.19
CA GLU A 94 20.24 -11.11 9.22
C GLU A 94 20.23 -9.61 8.90
N GLU A 95 20.99 -8.79 9.62
CA GLU A 95 21.00 -7.35 9.37
C GLU A 95 21.70 -7.06 8.03
N PRO A 96 21.06 -6.30 7.12
CA PRO A 96 21.69 -5.95 5.87
C PRO A 96 22.80 -4.91 6.08
N THR A 97 23.75 -4.86 5.14
CA THR A 97 24.76 -3.80 5.12
C THR A 97 24.09 -2.47 4.85
N VAL A 98 24.42 -1.43 5.63
CA VAL A 98 23.92 -0.07 5.41
C VAL A 98 25.09 0.87 5.15
N VAL A 99 25.05 1.57 4.02
CA VAL A 99 26.03 2.58 3.59
C VAL A 99 25.35 3.93 3.38
N ARG A 100 26.13 5.00 3.34
CA ARG A 100 25.58 6.34 3.11
C ARG A 100 25.07 6.48 1.67
N PRO A 101 23.85 6.99 1.43
CA PRO A 101 23.27 7.09 0.09
C PRO A 101 24.12 7.96 -0.84
N ASN A 102 24.61 9.10 -0.35
CA ASN A 102 25.44 10.02 -1.14
C ASN A 102 26.95 9.83 -0.88
N GLY A 103 27.36 8.64 -0.44
CA GLY A 103 28.78 8.30 -0.25
C GLY A 103 29.47 7.95 -1.56
N PRO A 104 30.81 7.99 -1.62
CA PRO A 104 31.56 7.53 -2.79
C PRO A 104 31.33 6.04 -3.08
N ASP A 105 30.91 5.26 -2.08
CA ASP A 105 30.77 3.81 -2.16
C ASP A 105 29.78 3.39 -3.25
N PHE A 106 28.64 4.08 -3.40
CA PHE A 106 27.65 3.73 -4.43
C PHE A 106 28.20 3.97 -5.85
N HIS A 107 28.80 5.13 -6.11
CA HIS A 107 29.36 5.43 -7.43
C HIS A 107 30.59 4.58 -7.74
N LYS A 108 31.40 4.27 -6.72
CA LYS A 108 32.52 3.37 -6.85
C LYS A 108 32.06 1.96 -7.22
N ALA A 109 31.08 1.42 -6.51
CA ALA A 109 30.52 0.10 -6.77
C ALA A 109 29.87 0.01 -8.17
N LEU A 110 29.20 1.08 -8.63
CA LEU A 110 28.73 1.18 -10.01
C LEU A 110 29.87 1.21 -11.04
N ALA A 111 30.93 1.99 -10.79
CA ALA A 111 32.06 2.13 -11.69
C ALA A 111 32.95 0.88 -11.76
N GLU A 112 32.97 0.09 -10.69
CA GLU A 112 33.66 -1.21 -10.62
C GLU A 112 32.80 -2.37 -11.14
N ASP A 113 31.58 -2.09 -11.62
CA ASP A 113 30.58 -3.08 -12.03
C ASP A 113 30.37 -4.18 -10.96
N SER A 114 30.48 -3.81 -9.69
CA SER A 114 30.33 -4.75 -8.58
C SER A 114 28.88 -4.92 -8.15
N ILE A 115 27.94 -4.17 -8.76
CA ILE A 115 26.51 -4.23 -8.47
C ILE A 115 25.80 -4.83 -9.68
N ASP A 116 25.14 -5.96 -9.47
CA ASP A 116 24.35 -6.60 -10.51
C ASP A 116 22.95 -5.97 -10.63
N ASN A 117 22.33 -5.62 -9.50
CA ASN A 117 21.01 -5.00 -9.48
C ASN A 117 20.94 -3.78 -8.55
N VAL A 118 20.38 -2.69 -9.06
CA VAL A 118 20.11 -1.47 -8.29
C VAL A 118 18.60 -1.29 -8.20
N ILE A 119 18.07 -1.33 -6.97
CA ILE A 119 16.68 -1.01 -6.67
C ILE A 119 16.58 0.44 -6.26
N LEU A 120 15.89 1.26 -7.06
CA LEU A 120 15.62 2.67 -6.77
C LEU A 120 14.19 2.80 -6.21
N THR A 121 14.06 2.91 -4.89
CA THR A 121 12.75 3.00 -4.21
C THR A 121 11.97 4.27 -4.57
N THR A 122 12.69 5.35 -4.84
CA THR A 122 12.14 6.61 -5.38
C THR A 122 12.79 6.90 -6.73
N CYS A 123 12.36 6.17 -7.76
CA CYS A 123 13.09 6.10 -9.03
C CYS A 123 13.33 7.45 -9.70
N LEU A 124 12.34 8.35 -9.75
CA LEU A 124 12.49 9.67 -10.41
C LEU A 124 13.65 10.48 -9.83
N SER A 125 13.67 10.71 -8.52
CA SER A 125 14.72 11.52 -7.89
C SER A 125 16.07 10.83 -7.93
N SER A 126 16.11 9.52 -7.65
CA SER A 126 17.36 8.76 -7.58
C SER A 126 18.02 8.64 -8.96
N LEU A 127 17.23 8.34 -10.00
CA LEU A 127 17.73 8.23 -11.36
C LEU A 127 18.18 9.60 -11.88
N GLN A 128 17.41 10.66 -11.64
CA GLN A 128 17.80 12.02 -12.03
C GLN A 128 19.16 12.41 -11.43
N ARG A 129 19.41 12.07 -10.16
CA ARG A 129 20.66 12.39 -9.46
C ARG A 129 21.83 11.53 -9.93
N HIS A 130 21.62 10.25 -10.15
CA HIS A 130 22.69 9.27 -10.38
C HIS A 130 22.81 8.77 -11.82
N LYS A 131 22.04 9.35 -12.75
CA LYS A 131 21.98 8.94 -14.16
C LYS A 131 23.36 8.72 -14.79
N THR A 132 24.33 9.61 -14.57
CA THR A 132 25.65 9.51 -15.20
C THR A 132 26.38 8.23 -14.77
N ALA A 133 26.33 7.88 -13.48
CA ALA A 133 26.96 6.67 -12.97
C ALA A 133 26.17 5.42 -13.38
N ILE A 134 24.84 5.47 -13.28
CA ILE A 134 23.96 4.34 -13.62
C ILE A 134 24.02 3.99 -15.11
N TYR A 135 24.06 4.99 -15.99
CA TYR A 135 24.18 4.77 -17.44
C TYR A 135 25.57 4.26 -17.85
N ALA A 136 26.60 4.53 -17.04
CA ALA A 136 27.96 4.07 -17.30
C ALA A 136 28.24 2.66 -16.76
N SER A 137 27.50 2.19 -15.75
CA SER A 137 27.61 0.83 -15.22
C SER A 137 26.93 -0.19 -16.13
N THR A 138 26.97 -1.47 -15.76
CA THR A 138 26.23 -2.59 -16.38
C THR A 138 25.04 -3.09 -15.55
N ALA A 139 24.90 -2.60 -14.31
CA ALA A 139 23.84 -2.98 -13.36
C ALA A 139 22.42 -2.92 -13.95
N HIS A 140 21.60 -3.92 -13.67
CA HIS A 140 20.16 -3.89 -13.95
C HIS A 140 19.45 -2.95 -12.99
N VAL A 141 18.56 -2.10 -13.49
CA VAL A 141 17.86 -1.08 -12.68
C VAL A 141 16.41 -1.51 -12.47
N VAL A 142 16.05 -1.68 -11.19
CA VAL A 142 14.68 -1.87 -10.75
C VAL A 142 14.14 -0.53 -10.27
N CYS A 143 13.25 0.04 -11.06
CA CYS A 143 12.63 1.35 -10.84
C CYS A 143 11.31 1.18 -10.07
N LEU A 144 11.31 1.51 -8.78
CA LEU A 144 10.08 1.48 -7.98
C LEU A 144 9.30 2.78 -8.14
N ILE A 145 8.02 2.66 -8.54
CA ILE A 145 7.12 3.78 -8.79
C ILE A 145 6.01 3.77 -7.73
N HIS A 146 6.07 4.79 -6.86
CA HIS A 146 5.19 4.96 -5.70
C HIS A 146 3.94 5.79 -6.01
N HIS A 147 3.92 6.57 -7.11
CA HIS A 147 2.84 7.52 -7.44
C HIS A 147 2.45 7.42 -8.91
N SER A 148 1.15 7.54 -9.20
CA SER A 148 0.60 7.48 -10.55
C SER A 148 0.25 8.83 -11.20
N SER A 149 0.93 9.89 -10.75
CA SER A 149 0.74 11.22 -11.33
C SER A 149 1.25 11.29 -12.77
N PRO A 150 0.43 11.76 -13.73
CA PRO A 150 0.86 11.95 -15.13
C PRO A 150 2.16 12.76 -15.28
N HIS A 151 2.37 13.75 -14.41
CA HIS A 151 3.57 14.60 -14.44
C HIS A 151 4.85 13.82 -14.14
N VAL A 152 4.79 12.89 -13.18
CA VAL A 152 5.94 12.05 -12.79
C VAL A 152 6.37 11.19 -13.97
N TYR A 153 5.42 10.70 -14.78
CA TYR A 153 5.71 9.83 -15.91
C TYR A 153 6.32 10.55 -17.11
N HIS A 154 5.87 11.77 -17.41
CA HIS A 154 6.48 12.60 -18.45
C HIS A 154 7.95 12.91 -18.16
N GLU A 155 8.30 13.12 -16.88
CA GLU A 155 9.68 13.35 -16.47
C GLU A 155 10.50 12.06 -16.37
N LEU A 156 9.87 10.95 -15.96
CA LEU A 156 10.56 9.68 -15.75
C LEU A 156 10.88 8.95 -17.06
N LYS A 157 10.00 9.01 -18.08
CA LYS A 157 10.21 8.35 -19.38
C LYS A 157 11.61 8.61 -19.97
N PRO A 158 12.05 9.87 -20.20
CA PRO A 158 13.36 10.12 -20.82
C PRO A 158 14.54 9.64 -19.97
N LEU A 159 14.35 9.43 -18.66
CA LEU A 159 15.38 8.87 -17.80
C LEU A 159 15.46 7.34 -17.88
N MET A 160 14.33 6.68 -18.10
CA MET A 160 14.24 5.22 -18.20
C MET A 160 14.58 4.69 -19.59
N GLU A 161 14.31 5.45 -20.65
CA GLU A 161 14.44 5.01 -22.04
C GLU A 161 15.83 4.43 -22.36
N PRO A 162 16.96 5.06 -21.97
CA PRO A 162 18.28 4.47 -22.22
C PRO A 162 18.51 3.12 -21.53
N LEU A 163 17.90 2.90 -20.36
CA LEU A 163 18.00 1.64 -19.62
C LEU A 163 17.11 0.57 -20.26
N ALA A 164 15.93 0.96 -20.72
CA ALA A 164 15.01 0.09 -21.44
C ALA A 164 15.64 -0.38 -22.76
N GLU A 165 16.29 0.52 -23.51
CA GLU A 165 16.97 0.19 -24.79
C GLU A 165 18.08 -0.84 -24.61
N GLN A 166 18.71 -0.84 -23.44
CA GLN A 166 19.75 -1.79 -23.06
C GLN A 166 19.21 -3.08 -22.46
N GLY A 167 17.88 -3.23 -22.32
CA GLY A 167 17.27 -4.37 -21.63
C GLY A 167 17.59 -4.43 -20.13
N ARG A 168 17.95 -3.30 -19.52
CA ARG A 168 18.43 -3.17 -18.13
C ARG A 168 17.41 -2.53 -17.20
N LEU A 169 16.13 -2.53 -17.57
CA LEU A 169 15.08 -1.88 -16.79
C LEU A 169 14.02 -2.90 -16.37
N SER A 170 13.63 -2.86 -15.11
CA SER A 170 12.37 -3.41 -14.61
C SER A 170 11.63 -2.35 -13.83
N ILE A 171 10.30 -2.39 -13.89
CA ILE A 171 9.44 -1.50 -13.11
C ILE A 171 8.77 -2.31 -12.00
N VAL A 172 8.79 -1.77 -10.79
CA VAL A 172 8.04 -2.31 -9.66
C VAL A 172 7.06 -1.26 -9.17
N VAL A 173 5.82 -1.66 -8.91
CA VAL A 173 4.77 -0.80 -8.36
C VAL A 173 4.21 -1.37 -7.06
N LEU A 174 3.58 -0.50 -6.26
CA LEU A 174 3.05 -0.86 -4.94
C LEU A 174 1.59 -1.36 -4.97
N GLY A 175 1.00 -1.54 -6.14
CA GLY A 175 -0.37 -2.04 -6.26
C GLY A 175 -0.83 -2.29 -7.69
N GLU A 176 -1.79 -3.20 -7.82
CA GLU A 176 -2.31 -3.69 -9.10
C GLU A 176 -2.87 -2.58 -9.99
N HIS A 177 -3.67 -1.67 -9.42
CA HIS A 177 -4.24 -0.54 -10.13
C HIS A 177 -3.16 0.41 -10.71
N VAL A 178 -1.99 0.50 -10.07
CA VAL A 178 -0.85 1.26 -10.60
C VAL A 178 -0.21 0.47 -11.73
N ARG A 179 -0.06 -0.86 -11.61
CA ARG A 179 0.47 -1.73 -12.67
C ARG A 179 -0.35 -1.60 -13.95
N GLU A 180 -1.68 -1.71 -13.84
CA GLU A 180 -2.60 -1.57 -14.97
C GLU A 180 -2.45 -0.21 -15.66
N ARG A 181 -2.34 0.86 -14.87
CA ARG A 181 -2.14 2.21 -15.41
C ARG A 181 -0.79 2.35 -16.12
N ILE A 182 0.30 1.90 -15.50
CA ILE A 182 1.64 1.95 -16.10
C ILE A 182 1.68 1.10 -17.37
N GLN A 183 1.10 -0.09 -17.35
CA GLN A 183 1.05 -0.93 -18.54
C GLN A 183 0.29 -0.24 -19.68
N GLY A 184 -0.81 0.46 -19.36
CA GLY A 184 -1.53 1.30 -20.33
C GLY A 184 -0.65 2.41 -20.92
N ASP A 185 0.12 3.10 -20.07
CA ASP A 185 1.04 4.16 -20.51
C ASP A 185 2.18 3.61 -21.38
N LEU A 186 2.76 2.45 -21.02
CA LEU A 186 3.77 1.77 -21.83
C LEU A 186 3.23 1.37 -23.22
N ASN A 187 2.01 0.82 -23.27
CA ASN A 187 1.37 0.46 -24.54
C ASN A 187 1.14 1.71 -25.41
N ILE A 188 0.74 2.83 -24.82
CA ILE A 188 0.61 4.12 -25.53
C ILE A 188 1.96 4.57 -26.10
N TRP A 189 3.06 4.39 -25.35
CA TRP A 189 4.40 4.76 -25.83
C TRP A 189 4.88 3.86 -26.97
N THR A 190 4.59 2.56 -26.90
CA THR A 190 4.85 1.62 -27.99
C THR A 190 4.07 2.00 -29.25
N GLU A 191 2.75 2.17 -29.13
CA GLU A 191 1.84 2.34 -30.27
C GLU A 191 1.94 3.73 -30.91
N ASN A 192 1.99 4.79 -30.11
CA ASN A 192 1.92 6.17 -30.62
C ASN A 192 3.30 6.79 -30.91
N MET A 193 4.38 6.23 -30.37
CA MET A 193 5.73 6.78 -30.52
C MET A 193 6.69 5.83 -31.25
N GLU A 194 6.18 4.73 -31.82
CA GLU A 194 6.93 3.71 -32.58
C GLU A 194 8.16 3.15 -31.83
N SER A 195 8.11 3.13 -30.50
CA SER A 195 9.23 2.71 -29.66
C SER A 195 8.95 1.33 -29.06
N THR A 196 9.39 0.28 -29.76
CA THR A 196 9.18 -1.12 -29.35
C THR A 196 9.94 -1.50 -28.07
N VAL A 197 10.84 -0.63 -27.60
CA VAL A 197 11.62 -0.83 -26.38
C VAL A 197 10.73 -1.12 -25.16
N TRP A 198 9.57 -0.46 -25.09
CA TRP A 198 8.66 -0.55 -23.95
C TRP A 198 7.85 -1.84 -23.91
N GLU A 199 7.76 -2.60 -25.01
CA GLU A 199 7.06 -3.90 -25.06
C GLU A 199 7.71 -4.95 -24.14
N SER A 200 9.01 -4.82 -23.93
CA SER A 200 9.82 -5.80 -23.21
C SER A 200 10.07 -5.46 -21.74
N VAL A 201 9.70 -4.26 -21.30
CA VAL A 201 9.96 -3.80 -19.93
C VAL A 201 8.98 -4.50 -18.96
N PRO A 202 9.47 -5.35 -18.04
CA PRO A 202 8.59 -6.01 -17.07
C PRO A 202 8.06 -5.00 -16.05
N VAL A 203 6.78 -5.15 -15.69
CA VAL A 203 6.10 -4.34 -14.68
C VAL A 203 5.49 -5.24 -13.62
N GLU A 204 6.10 -5.27 -12.45
CA GLU A 204 5.74 -6.16 -11.34
C GLU A 204 5.08 -5.42 -10.19
N VAL A 205 4.25 -6.13 -9.42
CA VAL A 205 3.62 -5.60 -8.21
C VAL A 205 4.30 -6.18 -6.98
N MET A 206 4.76 -5.29 -6.11
CA MET A 206 5.26 -5.62 -4.78
C MET A 206 4.43 -4.88 -3.75
N LEU A 207 3.65 -5.61 -2.95
CA LEU A 207 2.94 -5.02 -1.82
C LEU A 207 3.92 -4.82 -0.66
N PRO A 208 4.07 -3.61 -0.10
CA PRO A 208 5.04 -3.33 0.96
C PRO A 208 4.50 -3.82 2.32
N ILE A 209 4.39 -5.14 2.46
CA ILE A 209 3.88 -5.81 3.66
C ILE A 209 4.96 -6.71 4.27
N PHE A 210 5.04 -6.71 5.59
CA PHE A 210 5.88 -7.61 6.36
C PHE A 210 5.23 -7.87 7.72
N ASP A 211 5.52 -9.04 8.30
CA ASP A 211 5.07 -9.36 9.65
C ASP A 211 5.97 -8.65 10.67
N TYR A 212 5.37 -7.80 11.50
CA TYR A 212 6.05 -7.21 12.65
C TYR A 212 5.89 -8.11 13.88
N PRO A 213 6.97 -8.44 14.61
CA PRO A 213 6.88 -9.30 15.79
C PRO A 213 6.16 -8.57 16.93
N SER A 214 4.85 -8.81 17.06
CA SER A 214 4.06 -8.30 18.19
C SER A 214 4.11 -9.26 19.36
N SER A 215 4.27 -8.74 20.58
CA SER A 215 4.21 -9.53 21.82
C SER A 215 2.80 -10.01 22.18
N SER A 216 1.77 -9.47 21.54
CA SER A 216 0.39 -9.94 21.65
C SER A 216 0.17 -11.09 20.69
N ASP A 217 -0.41 -12.19 21.17
CA ASP A 217 -1.15 -13.12 20.31
C ASP A 217 -2.09 -12.25 19.47
N ARG A 218 -1.90 -12.23 18.14
CA ARG A 218 -2.85 -11.55 17.25
C ARG A 218 -4.23 -12.03 17.68
N PRO A 219 -5.17 -11.14 18.04
CA PRO A 219 -6.47 -11.58 18.48
C PRO A 219 -7.02 -12.52 17.41
N GLU A 220 -7.38 -13.74 17.82
CA GLU A 220 -8.00 -14.74 16.95
C GLU A 220 -9.03 -14.03 16.06
N PRO A 221 -9.02 -14.24 14.73
CA PRO A 221 -9.86 -13.48 13.82
C PRO A 221 -11.32 -13.60 14.26
N ALA A 222 -11.79 -12.57 14.94
CA ALA A 222 -13.16 -12.49 15.38
C ALA A 222 -14.05 -12.35 14.14
N ILE A 223 -15.26 -12.90 14.20
CA ILE A 223 -16.24 -12.81 13.11
C ILE A 223 -16.51 -11.34 12.72
N PHE A 224 -16.31 -10.41 13.67
CA PHE A 224 -16.29 -8.97 13.45
C PHE A 224 -14.96 -8.38 13.93
N PRO A 225 -14.32 -7.49 13.14
CA PRO A 225 -13.09 -6.85 13.57
C PRO A 225 -13.38 -5.99 14.80
N SER A 226 -12.73 -6.25 15.93
CA SER A 226 -12.86 -5.42 17.14
C SER A 226 -12.02 -4.15 17.06
N ARG A 227 -11.05 -4.08 16.15
CA ARG A 227 -10.14 -2.95 16.00
C ARG A 227 -9.88 -2.66 14.53
N ALA A 228 -10.23 -1.44 14.10
CA ALA A 228 -9.91 -0.94 12.77
C ALA A 228 -8.94 0.23 12.86
N ILE A 229 -7.94 0.27 11.98
CA ILE A 229 -6.98 1.38 11.88
C ILE A 229 -7.14 2.11 10.55
N VAL A 230 -7.12 3.44 10.64
CA VAL A 230 -6.96 4.36 9.51
C VAL A 230 -5.61 5.07 9.65
N GLN A 231 -4.65 4.66 8.83
CA GLN A 231 -3.27 5.19 8.86
C GLN A 231 -3.10 6.33 7.86
N GLY A 232 -2.59 7.49 8.28
CA GLY A 232 -2.22 8.63 7.44
C GLY A 232 -2.54 9.97 8.11
N ASN A 233 -2.18 11.08 7.47
CA ASN A 233 -2.47 12.42 8.00
C ASN A 233 -3.94 12.57 8.39
N ILE A 234 -4.18 12.92 9.65
CA ILE A 234 -5.48 13.08 10.29
C ILE A 234 -5.94 14.52 10.05
N GLU A 235 -6.29 14.78 8.79
CA GLU A 235 -6.76 16.10 8.34
C GLU A 235 -7.90 15.98 7.31
N PRO A 236 -8.98 16.78 7.41
CA PRO A 236 -10.13 16.71 6.50
C PRO A 236 -9.79 16.93 5.02
N GLY A 237 -8.72 17.67 4.72
CA GLY A 237 -8.29 17.94 3.34
C GLY A 237 -7.66 16.74 2.63
N ARG A 238 -7.15 15.75 3.39
CA ARG A 238 -6.53 14.55 2.82
C ARG A 238 -7.49 13.40 2.67
N ARG A 239 -8.56 13.35 3.47
CA ARG A 239 -9.52 12.24 3.52
C ARG A 239 -10.88 12.72 3.98
N ASN A 240 -11.93 12.06 3.51
CA ASN A 240 -13.30 12.38 3.90
C ASN A 240 -13.65 11.80 5.28
N TYR A 241 -12.98 12.29 6.32
CA TYR A 241 -13.22 11.91 7.72
C TYR A 241 -14.66 12.24 8.15
N GLU A 242 -15.24 13.33 7.64
CA GLU A 242 -16.63 13.70 7.91
C GLU A 242 -17.60 12.60 7.49
N LYS A 243 -17.49 12.13 6.24
CA LYS A 243 -18.33 11.04 5.74
C LYS A 243 -18.07 9.74 6.50
N LEU A 244 -16.81 9.39 6.74
CA LEU A 244 -16.45 8.19 7.52
C LEU A 244 -17.13 8.20 8.89
N LEU A 245 -16.96 9.29 9.65
CA LEU A 245 -17.46 9.39 11.01
C LEU A 245 -18.99 9.48 11.04
N SER A 246 -19.60 10.13 10.04
CA SER A 246 -21.06 10.14 9.87
C SER A 246 -21.62 8.74 9.59
N ASP A 247 -21.02 8.00 8.66
CA ASP A 247 -21.46 6.64 8.32
C ASP A 247 -21.26 5.69 9.51
N LEU A 248 -20.15 5.82 10.23
CA LEU A 248 -19.87 5.07 11.44
C LEU A 248 -20.91 5.38 12.53
N ARG A 249 -21.16 6.67 12.81
CA ARG A 249 -22.18 7.12 13.78
C ARG A 249 -23.55 6.53 13.46
N ASN A 250 -23.99 6.63 12.20
CA ASN A 250 -25.28 6.09 11.77
C ASN A 250 -25.36 4.56 11.96
N SER A 251 -24.27 3.85 11.69
CA SER A 251 -24.20 2.40 11.84
C SER A 251 -24.27 1.97 13.31
N PHE A 252 -23.61 2.70 14.20
CA PHE A 252 -23.66 2.48 15.63
C PHE A 252 -25.05 2.79 16.20
N LEU A 253 -25.63 3.96 15.89
CA LEU A 253 -26.95 4.35 16.41
C LEU A 253 -28.09 3.43 15.97
N LYS A 254 -27.95 2.77 14.81
CA LYS A 254 -28.95 1.81 14.32
C LYS A 254 -28.98 0.52 15.14
N SER A 255 -27.82 0.01 15.54
CA SER A 255 -27.68 -1.26 16.29
C SER A 255 -26.44 -1.27 17.19
N PRO A 256 -26.38 -0.49 18.29
CA PRO A 256 -25.15 -0.33 19.09
C PRO A 256 -24.60 -1.67 19.60
N ALA A 257 -25.50 -2.56 20.04
CA ALA A 257 -25.13 -3.84 20.63
C ALA A 257 -24.38 -4.77 19.66
N MET A 258 -24.62 -4.66 18.35
CA MET A 258 -23.89 -5.43 17.33
C MET A 258 -22.41 -5.05 17.25
N TRP A 259 -22.05 -3.86 17.70
CA TRP A 259 -20.69 -3.35 17.73
C TRP A 259 -20.03 -3.51 19.11
N GLY A 260 -20.71 -4.12 20.09
CA GLY A 260 -20.26 -4.21 21.48
C GLY A 260 -20.48 -2.93 22.30
N TRP A 261 -21.38 -2.04 21.86
CA TRP A 261 -21.66 -0.77 22.53
C TRP A 261 -23.13 -0.62 22.93
N TYR A 262 -23.43 0.30 23.85
CA TYR A 262 -24.78 0.75 24.15
C TYR A 262 -24.83 2.27 24.34
N GLY A 263 -25.97 2.88 24.00
CA GLY A 263 -26.20 4.30 24.16
C GLY A 263 -27.30 4.82 23.24
N LEU A 264 -27.52 6.13 23.28
CA LEU A 264 -28.56 6.84 22.53
C LEU A 264 -27.93 8.05 21.83
N GLU A 265 -28.63 8.58 20.82
CA GLU A 265 -28.18 9.78 20.10
C GLU A 265 -27.92 10.96 21.06
N GLY A 266 -26.86 11.72 20.79
CA GLY A 266 -26.45 12.87 21.60
C GLY A 266 -25.69 12.54 22.89
N SER A 267 -25.40 11.27 23.18
CA SER A 267 -24.59 10.83 24.33
C SER A 267 -23.44 9.92 23.91
N PRO A 268 -22.28 9.95 24.59
CA PRO A 268 -21.19 9.00 24.35
C PRO A 268 -21.65 7.55 24.48
N LEU A 269 -21.26 6.72 23.51
CA LEU A 269 -21.49 5.29 23.56
C LEU A 269 -20.62 4.65 24.65
N ARG A 270 -21.18 3.67 25.35
CA ARG A 270 -20.50 2.96 26.43
C ARG A 270 -20.28 1.50 26.04
N PRO A 271 -19.14 0.90 26.40
CA PRO A 271 -18.88 -0.49 26.05
C PRO A 271 -19.84 -1.41 26.81
N LEU A 272 -20.37 -2.43 26.14
CA LEU A 272 -21.07 -3.51 26.81
C LEU A 272 -20.05 -4.33 27.62
N LEU A 273 -20.37 -4.57 28.89
CA LEU A 273 -19.58 -5.45 29.77
C LEU A 273 -19.41 -6.82 29.10
N ASP A 274 -18.22 -7.41 29.26
CA ASP A 274 -17.84 -8.72 28.73
C ASP A 274 -17.87 -8.86 27.20
N SER A 275 -17.95 -7.74 26.46
CA SER A 275 -17.79 -7.71 25.00
C SER A 275 -16.40 -7.23 24.59
N SER A 276 -15.98 -7.55 23.37
CA SER A 276 -14.84 -6.92 22.69
C SER A 276 -15.37 -5.82 21.76
N PRO A 277 -15.62 -4.60 22.27
CA PRO A 277 -16.25 -3.53 21.49
C PRO A 277 -15.38 -3.11 20.31
N PHE A 278 -16.02 -2.77 19.19
CA PHE A 278 -15.33 -2.18 18.05
C PHE A 278 -14.71 -0.84 18.42
N THR A 279 -13.45 -0.62 18.04
CA THR A 279 -12.80 0.70 18.09
C THR A 279 -12.22 1.08 16.73
N LEU A 280 -12.30 2.38 16.42
CA LEU A 280 -11.63 2.98 15.26
C LEU A 280 -10.40 3.76 15.75
N HIS A 281 -9.24 3.46 15.20
CA HIS A 281 -7.99 4.10 15.54
C HIS A 281 -7.52 4.95 14.35
N LEU A 282 -7.45 6.26 14.51
CA LEU A 282 -6.85 7.16 13.54
C LEU A 282 -5.39 7.34 13.91
N VAL A 283 -4.47 6.99 13.00
CA VAL A 283 -3.03 6.96 13.29
C VAL A 283 -2.27 7.80 12.27
N GLY A 284 -1.56 8.83 12.73
CA GLY A 284 -0.76 9.70 11.85
C GLY A 284 -0.63 11.13 12.37
N GLN A 285 -0.10 12.03 11.55
CA GLN A 285 0.07 13.44 11.93
C GLN A 285 -1.26 14.19 11.97
N ILE A 286 -1.46 15.03 12.98
CA ILE A 286 -2.66 15.88 13.10
C ILE A 286 -2.44 17.25 12.47
N ASN A 287 -3.47 17.77 11.78
CA ASN A 287 -3.49 19.17 11.37
C ASN A 287 -4.18 19.99 12.48
N GLN A 288 -3.39 20.70 13.29
CA GLN A 288 -3.91 21.48 14.41
C GLN A 288 -4.82 22.64 13.97
N GLN A 289 -4.63 23.15 12.75
CA GLN A 289 -5.41 24.24 12.19
C GLN A 289 -6.77 23.75 11.68
N HIS A 290 -6.85 22.49 11.25
CA HIS A 290 -8.07 21.85 10.73
C HIS A 290 -8.25 20.48 11.37
N PRO A 291 -8.58 20.42 12.67
CA PRO A 291 -8.71 19.16 13.38
C PRO A 291 -9.91 18.35 12.86
N VAL A 292 -9.74 17.03 12.81
CA VAL A 292 -10.86 16.12 12.58
C VAL A 292 -11.78 16.15 13.81
N VAL A 293 -13.05 16.51 13.60
CA VAL A 293 -14.03 16.61 14.68
C VAL A 293 -14.72 15.27 14.89
N ILE A 294 -14.53 14.68 16.07
CA ILE A 294 -15.19 13.42 16.46
C ILE A 294 -16.59 13.72 17.03
N PRO A 295 -17.67 13.13 16.48
CA PRO A 295 -19.00 13.25 17.06
C PRO A 295 -19.06 12.78 18.52
N VAL A 296 -19.91 13.40 19.34
CA VAL A 296 -19.98 13.13 20.78
C VAL A 296 -20.27 11.66 21.08
N GLU A 297 -21.10 11.00 20.26
CA GLU A 297 -21.44 9.59 20.43
C GLU A 297 -20.25 8.66 20.18
N LEU A 298 -19.33 9.07 19.31
CA LEU A 298 -18.17 8.28 18.90
C LEU A 298 -16.91 8.58 19.73
N ARG A 299 -16.99 9.45 20.74
CA ARG A 299 -15.82 9.90 21.51
C ARG A 299 -15.02 8.75 22.14
N ASP A 300 -15.71 7.72 22.63
CA ASP A 300 -15.07 6.56 23.26
C ASP A 300 -14.80 5.42 22.25
N VAL A 301 -15.38 5.51 21.04
CA VAL A 301 -15.20 4.56 19.94
C VAL A 301 -13.96 4.89 19.11
N VAL A 302 -13.71 6.18 18.90
CA VAL A 302 -12.65 6.68 18.02
C VAL A 302 -11.46 7.16 18.84
N GLN A 303 -10.31 6.55 18.63
CA GLN A 303 -9.05 6.90 19.27
C GLN A 303 -8.10 7.56 18.27
N ILE A 304 -7.53 8.70 18.65
CA ILE A 304 -6.54 9.41 17.83
C ILE A 304 -5.15 9.15 18.41
N HIS A 305 -4.28 8.59 17.58
CA HIS A 305 -2.89 8.30 17.86
C HIS A 305 -2.04 9.17 16.94
N TYR A 306 -1.37 10.17 17.49
CA TYR A 306 -0.60 11.13 16.71
C TYR A 306 0.85 11.20 17.17
N ASP A 307 1.74 11.46 16.21
CA ASP A 307 3.19 11.59 16.42
C ASP A 307 3.81 10.41 17.19
N LEU A 308 3.28 9.19 16.97
CA LEU A 308 3.84 7.98 17.56
C LEU A 308 5.27 7.74 17.06
N PRO A 309 6.20 7.36 17.95
CA PRO A 309 7.45 6.73 17.54
C PRO A 309 7.18 5.53 16.63
N TYR A 310 8.03 5.32 15.64
CA TYR A 310 7.88 4.26 14.66
C TYR A 310 7.70 2.86 15.29
N PRO A 311 8.47 2.44 16.31
CA PRO A 311 8.23 1.16 16.98
C PRO A 311 6.82 1.03 17.56
N GLU A 312 6.33 2.07 18.25
CA GLU A 312 4.97 2.10 18.81
C GLU A 312 3.91 2.10 17.71
N PHE A 313 4.17 2.79 16.60
CA PHE A 313 3.31 2.81 15.42
C PHE A 313 3.17 1.43 14.78
N TYR A 314 4.28 0.71 14.56
CA TYR A 314 4.24 -0.64 13.99
C TYR A 314 3.63 -1.66 14.95
N GLN A 315 3.89 -1.52 16.25
CA GLN A 315 3.22 -2.30 17.27
C GLN A 315 1.70 -2.08 17.22
N LEU A 316 1.25 -0.82 17.22
CA LEU A 316 -0.17 -0.48 17.13
C LEU A 316 -0.84 -1.08 15.90
N ILE A 317 -0.19 -1.02 14.73
CA ILE A 317 -0.71 -1.57 13.48
C ILE A 317 -0.74 -3.10 13.51
N SER A 318 0.26 -3.74 14.12
CA SER A 318 0.32 -5.20 14.24
C SER A 318 -0.80 -5.80 15.09
N GLU A 319 -1.39 -5.00 15.99
CA GLU A 319 -2.51 -5.38 16.85
C GLU A 319 -3.89 -5.19 16.18
N ALA A 320 -3.95 -4.65 14.97
CA ALA A 320 -5.22 -4.39 14.29
C ALA A 320 -5.83 -5.66 13.69
N ALA A 321 -7.15 -5.83 13.87
CA ALA A 321 -7.90 -6.86 13.14
C ALA A 321 -8.17 -6.43 11.68
N SER A 322 -8.11 -5.13 11.39
CA SER A 322 -8.21 -4.57 10.04
C SER A 322 -7.41 -3.26 9.93
N LEU A 323 -6.64 -3.14 8.85
CA LEU A 323 -5.93 -1.92 8.46
C LEU A 323 -6.53 -1.40 7.15
N THR A 324 -6.93 -0.13 7.11
CA THR A 324 -7.47 0.49 5.89
C THR A 324 -6.83 1.86 5.66
N THR A 325 -6.36 2.08 4.42
CA THR A 325 -6.02 3.41 3.92
C THR A 325 -7.29 4.00 3.32
N LEU A 326 -7.90 5.00 3.96
CA LEU A 326 -9.08 5.64 3.38
C LEU A 326 -8.68 6.40 2.12
N LEU A 327 -9.14 5.89 0.98
CA LEU A 327 -9.01 6.56 -0.30
C LEU A 327 -9.96 7.76 -0.32
N THR A 328 -9.46 8.91 -0.78
CA THR A 328 -10.30 10.01 -1.19
C THR A 328 -11.15 9.55 -2.37
N THR A 329 -12.43 9.30 -2.14
CA THR A 329 -13.39 9.39 -3.25
C THR A 329 -13.43 10.87 -3.62
N GLY A 330 -12.65 11.26 -4.61
CA GLY A 330 -12.71 12.61 -5.17
C GLY A 330 -14.14 12.94 -5.57
N LYS A 331 -14.60 14.12 -5.17
CA LYS A 331 -15.72 14.78 -5.84
C LYS A 331 -15.31 14.94 -7.31
N HIS A 332 -16.02 14.28 -8.22
CA HIS A 332 -16.03 14.65 -9.63
C HIS A 332 -16.77 15.97 -9.81
#